data_AF-M7XIS3-F1
#
_entry.id   AF-M7XIS3-F1
#
_cell.length_a   1.000
_cell.length_b   1.000
_cell.length_c   1.000
_cell.angle_alpha   90.00
_cell.angle_beta   90.00
_cell.angle_gamma   90.00
#
_symmetry.space_group_name_H-M   'P 1'
#
loop_
_entity.id
_entity.type
_entity.pdbx_description
1 polymer ?
#
loop_
_entity_poly.entity_id
_entity_poly.type
_entity_poly.pdbx_seq_one_letter_code
_entity_poly.pdbx_strand_id
1 'polypeptide(L)' 'MDIHAAKIDLIHWLTELQDYSTLKQLLALKDQHQSHLSEAHKALLDDRIASYHADPTKALDWNDVVKELEKNL' A
#
# COMPACT_ATOMS: atom_id res chain seq x y z
N MET A 1 -12.83 -21.10 -17.63
CA MET A 1 -13.66 -19.91 -17.35
C MET A 1 -13.00 -18.74 -18.06
N ASP A 2 -13.74 -17.97 -18.84
CA ASP A 2 -13.17 -16.82 -19.56
C ASP A 2 -12.94 -15.67 -18.58
N ILE A 3 -11.68 -15.26 -18.45
CA ILE A 3 -11.23 -14.20 -17.54
C ILE A 3 -11.84 -12.85 -17.96
N HIS A 4 -12.07 -12.62 -19.25
CA HIS A 4 -12.69 -11.39 -19.74
C HIS A 4 -14.16 -11.34 -19.36
N ALA A 5 -14.89 -12.45 -19.55
CA ALA A 5 -16.29 -12.55 -19.13
C ALA A 5 -16.42 -12.33 -17.62
N ALA A 6 -15.58 -13.00 -16.82
CA ALA A 6 -15.57 -12.85 -15.36
C ALA A 6 -15.30 -11.41 -14.90
N LYS A 7 -14.44 -10.67 -15.61
CA LYS A 7 -14.16 -9.26 -15.32
C LYS A 7 -15.36 -8.35 -15.63
N ILE A 8 -16.04 -8.58 -16.74
CA ILE A 8 -17.21 -7.78 -17.11
C ILE A 8 -18.36 -8.01 -16.13
N ASP A 9 -18.61 -9.26 -15.75
CA ASP A 9 -19.62 -9.60 -14.74
C ASP A 9 -19.32 -8.94 -13.40
N LEU A 10 -18.05 -8.95 -12.97
CA LEU A 10 -17.64 -8.29 -11.73
C LEU A 10 -17.84 -6.78 -11.77
N ILE A 11 -17.49 -6.12 -12.89
CA ILE A 11 -17.70 -4.68 -13.06
C ILE A 11 -19.19 -4.35 -12.97
N HIS A 12 -20.03 -5.13 -13.65
CA HIS A 12 -21.47 -4.91 -13.64
C HIS A 12 -22.06 -5.07 -12.23
N TRP A 13 -21.69 -6.16 -11.54
CA TRP A 13 -22.10 -6.39 -10.17
C TRP A 13 -21.67 -5.26 -9.22
N LEU A 14 -20.44 -4.76 -9.34
CA LEU A 14 -19.95 -3.64 -8.52
C LEU A 14 -20.73 -2.35 -8.77
N THR A 15 -21.18 -2.08 -10.00
CA THR A 15 -21.97 -0.87 -10.30
C THR A 15 -23.39 -0.91 -9.73
N GLU A 16 -23.92 -2.11 -9.50
CA GLU A 16 -25.26 -2.30 -8.91
C GLU A 16 -25.21 -2.48 -7.38
N LEU A 17 -24.01 -2.64 -6.82
CA LEU A 17 -23.82 -2.89 -5.40
C LEU A 17 -24.15 -1.65 -4.57
N GLN A 18 -25.27 -1.72 -3.83
CA GLN A 18 -25.71 -0.64 -2.94
C GLN A 18 -25.14 -0.75 -1.52
N ASP A 19 -24.60 -1.93 -1.14
CA ASP A 19 -24.02 -2.12 0.18
C ASP A 19 -22.63 -1.50 0.27
N TYR A 20 -22.58 -0.36 0.96
CA TYR A 20 -21.36 0.39 1.22
C TYR A 20 -20.32 -0.38 2.05
N SER A 21 -20.76 -1.28 2.95
CA SER A 21 -19.83 -2.04 3.80
C SER A 21 -19.00 -3.02 2.97
N THR A 22 -19.65 -3.70 2.02
CA THR A 22 -19.00 -4.59 1.06
C THR A 22 -18.09 -3.82 0.10
N LEU A 23 -18.51 -2.66 -0.41
CA LEU A 23 -17.65 -1.79 -1.23
C LEU A 23 -16.38 -1.37 -0.49
N LYS A 24 -16.49 -1.01 0.80
CA LYS A 24 -15.34 -0.60 1.61
C LYS A 24 -14.32 -1.74 1.80
N GLN A 25 -14.79 -2.97 2.01
CA GLN A 25 -13.92 -4.14 2.12
C GLN A 25 -13.21 -4.45 0.80
N LEU A 26 -13.90 -4.32 -0.34
CA LEU A 26 -13.34 -4.53 -1.67
C LEU A 26 -12.29 -3.47 -2.03
N LEU A 27 -12.53 -2.21 -1.67
CA LEU A 27 -11.54 -1.15 -1.82
C LEU A 27 -10.30 -1.41 -0.96
N ALA A 28 -10.47 -1.88 0.28
CA ALA A 28 -9.35 -2.25 1.13
C ALA A 28 -8.50 -3.40 0.53
N LEU A 29 -9.13 -4.40 -0.09
CA LEU A 29 -8.43 -5.48 -0.78
C LEU A 29 -7.67 -4.98 -2.02
N LYS A 30 -8.28 -4.08 -2.80
CA LYS A 30 -7.61 -3.41 -3.93
C LYS A 30 -6.41 -2.60 -3.45
N ASP A 31 -6.57 -1.85 -2.38
CA ASP A 31 -5.49 -1.05 -1.82
C ASP A 31 -4.38 -1.92 -1.26
N GLN A 32 -4.67 -3.04 -0.60
CA GLN A 32 -3.65 -4.02 -0.17
C GLN A 32 -2.84 -4.57 -1.35
N HIS A 33 -3.46 -4.77 -2.51
CA HIS A 33 -2.77 -5.18 -3.74
C HIS A 33 -1.96 -4.04 -4.40
N GLN A 34 -2.35 -2.78 -4.21
CA GLN A 34 -1.62 -1.61 -4.74
C GLN A 34 -0.54 -1.07 -3.80
N SER A 35 -0.70 -1.25 -2.49
CA SER A 35 0.19 -0.76 -1.43
C SER A 35 1.22 -1.80 -0.98
N HIS A 36 1.78 -2.54 -1.94
CA HIS A 36 3.06 -3.18 -1.70
C HIS A 36 4.15 -2.12 -1.84
N LEU A 37 4.67 -1.64 -0.70
CA LEU A 37 6.04 -1.17 -0.63
C LEU A 37 6.90 -2.18 -1.39
N SER A 38 7.63 -1.73 -2.41
CA SER A 38 8.56 -2.58 -3.15
C SER A 38 9.50 -3.26 -2.16
N GLU A 39 10.06 -4.41 -2.51
CA GLU A 39 11.03 -5.08 -1.63
C GLU A 39 12.19 -4.15 -1.24
N ALA A 40 12.58 -3.24 -2.13
CA ALA A 40 13.56 -2.19 -1.85
C ALA A 40 13.07 -1.19 -0.79
N HIS A 41 11.81 -0.76 -0.83
CA HIS A 41 11.25 0.13 0.19
C HIS A 41 11.09 -0.58 1.55
N LYS A 42 10.74 -1.87 1.55
CA LYS A 42 10.70 -2.69 2.78
C LYS A 42 12.09 -2.85 3.38
N ALA A 43 13.09 -3.18 2.58
CA ALA A 43 14.48 -3.32 3.04
C ALA A 43 15.02 -2.01 3.65
N LEU A 44 14.67 -0.88 3.06
CA LEU A 44 15.08 0.44 3.57
C LEU A 44 14.40 0.77 4.92
N LEU A 45 13.15 0.37 5.10
CA LEU A 45 12.45 0.51 6.38
C LEU A 45 13.03 -0.44 7.44
N ASP A 46 13.31 -1.70 7.07
CA ASP A 46 13.89 -2.68 7.99
C ASP A 46 15.28 -2.25 8.47
N ASP A 47 16.13 -1.71 7.58
CA ASP A 47 17.45 -1.16 7.93
C ASP A 47 17.33 0.03 8.90
N ARG A 48 16.38 0.93 8.65
CA ARG A 48 16.11 2.08 9.52
C ARG A 48 15.59 1.67 10.89
N ILE A 49 14.70 0.68 10.95
CA ILE A 49 14.19 0.12 12.21
C ILE A 49 15.32 -0.53 12.99
N ALA A 50 16.18 -1.33 12.34
CA ALA A 50 17.34 -1.96 12.96
C ALA A 50 18.35 -0.93 13.50
N SER A 51 18.62 0.12 12.73
CA SER A 51 19.50 1.23 13.13
C SER A 51 18.96 1.98 14.34
N TYR A 52 17.65 2.24 14.39
CA TYR A 52 16.99 2.87 15.54
C TYR A 52 17.00 1.98 16.78
N HIS A 53 16.78 0.67 16.64
CA HIS A 53 16.91 -0.27 17.77
C HIS A 53 18.33 -0.33 18.33
N ALA A 54 19.35 -0.23 17.46
CA ALA A 54 20.74 -0.21 17.87
C ALA A 54 21.14 1.12 18.53
N ASP A 55 20.57 2.25 18.10
CA ASP A 55 20.81 3.57 18.67
C ASP A 55 19.58 4.48 18.50
N PRO A 56 18.76 4.65 19.55
CA PRO A 56 17.55 5.45 19.49
C PRO A 56 17.78 6.94 19.20
N THR A 57 19.02 7.43 19.34
CA THR A 57 19.36 8.82 19.03
C THR A 57 19.54 9.07 17.53
N LYS A 58 19.58 8.00 16.71
CA LYS A 58 19.66 8.05 15.25
C LYS A 58 18.31 8.13 14.55
N ALA A 59 17.21 8.26 15.29
CA ALA A 59 15.91 8.55 14.65
C ALA A 59 16.02 9.86 13.87
N LEU A 60 15.83 9.75 12.55
CA LEU A 60 15.67 10.91 11.68
C LEU A 60 14.33 11.59 11.99
N ASP A 61 14.31 12.92 11.95
CA ASP A 61 13.08 13.68 12.03
C ASP A 61 12.17 13.31 10.85
N TRP A 62 10.87 13.19 11.11
CA TRP A 62 9.89 12.79 10.12
C TRP A 62 9.88 13.73 8.89
N ASN A 63 10.14 15.02 9.08
CA ASN A 63 10.20 15.98 7.97
C ASN A 63 11.42 15.75 7.07
N ASP A 64 12.53 15.26 7.62
CA ASP A 64 13.74 14.97 6.85
C ASP A 64 13.58 13.67 6.05
N VAL A 65 12.88 12.68 6.61
CA VAL A 65 12.52 11.43 5.91
C VAL A 65 11.62 11.71 4.70
N VAL A 66 10.60 12.56 4.86
CA VAL A 66 9.69 12.94 3.76
C VAL A 66 10.45 13.64 2.63
N LYS A 67 11.33 14.59 2.94
CA LYS A 67 12.16 15.29 1.94
C LYS A 67 13.08 14.36 1.14
N GLU A 68 13.59 13.31 1.76
CA GLU A 68 14.47 12.34 1.08
C GLU A 68 13.69 11.41 0.14
N LEU A 69 12.46 11.05 0.50
CA LEU A 69 11.58 10.26 -0.36
C LEU A 69 11.07 11.06 -1.57
N GLU A 70 10.76 12.35 -1.38
CA GLU A 70 10.35 13.25 -2.47
C GLU A 70 11.46 13.52 -3.51
N LYS A 71 12.74 13.42 -3.12
CA LYS A 71 13.88 13.59 -4.03
C LYS A 71 14.12 12.41 -4.97
N ASN A 72 13.55 11.24 -4.67
CA ASN A 72 13.74 10.01 -5.44
C ASN A 72 12.49 9.64 -6.28
N LEU A 73 11.54 10.56 -6.39
CA LEU A 73 10.38 10.55 -7.29
C LEU A 73 10.66 11.39 -8.55
#